data_AF-A0A836EQL3-F1
#
_entry.id   AF-A0A836EQL3-F1
#
_cell.length_a   1.000
_cell.length_b   1.000
_cell.length_c   1.000
_cell.angle_alpha   90.00
_cell.angle_beta   90.00
_cell.angle_gamma   90.00
#
_symmetry.space_group_name_H-M   'P 1'
#
loop_
_entity.id
_entity.type
_entity.pdbx_description
1 polymer ?
#
loop_
_entity_poly.entity_id
_entity_poly.type
_entity_poly.pdbx_seq_one_letter_code
_entity_poly.pdbx_strand_id
1 'polypeptide(L)'
;DKELEQLLDEDPSQTLAELGKILQVDESTVSKRLKGLGMIQKQGHWVPYELKPRDVERRFGTCELLLQRQKRKGFLADRRFHSYEEAQKWIDSWIASKDMSFFRRGIHVLPERWEKVVSSDGQYFK
;
A
#
# COMPACT_ATOMS: atom_id res chain seq x y z
N ASP A 1 -19.74 19.82 7.48
CA ASP A 1 -20.03 20.74 6.37
C ASP A 1 -19.93 19.93 5.08
N LYS A 2 -21.04 19.28 4.69
CA LYS A 2 -21.00 18.11 3.79
C LYS A 2 -20.51 18.43 2.38
N GLU A 3 -20.82 19.61 1.87
CA GLU A 3 -20.45 20.02 0.51
C GLU A 3 -18.94 20.30 0.42
N LEU A 4 -18.39 21.06 1.38
CA LEU A 4 -16.94 21.30 1.45
C LEU A 4 -16.18 19.99 1.73
N GLU A 5 -16.72 19.10 2.55
CA GLU A 5 -16.13 17.77 2.76
C GLU A 5 -16.08 16.94 1.47
N GLN A 6 -17.14 16.96 0.64
CA GLN A 6 -17.15 16.26 -0.64
C GLN A 6 -16.10 16.79 -1.61
N LEU A 7 -15.95 18.11 -1.74
CA LEU A 7 -14.94 18.70 -2.60
C LEU A 7 -13.51 18.27 -2.21
N LEU A 8 -13.22 18.24 -0.91
CA LEU A 8 -11.91 17.82 -0.40
C LEU A 8 -11.69 16.30 -0.51
N ASP A 9 -12.76 15.51 -0.43
CA ASP A 9 -12.71 14.07 -0.65
C ASP A 9 -12.42 13.74 -2.14
N GLU A 10 -12.82 14.61 -3.07
CA GLU A 10 -12.54 14.51 -4.51
C GLU A 10 -11.13 15.01 -4.87
N ASP A 11 -10.78 16.23 -4.47
CA ASP A 11 -9.46 16.83 -4.70
C ASP A 11 -8.96 17.56 -3.43
N PRO A 12 -8.09 16.92 -2.63
CA PRO A 12 -7.55 17.55 -1.43
C PRO A 12 -6.53 18.65 -1.72
N SER A 13 -6.10 18.86 -2.97
CA SER A 13 -5.06 19.85 -3.32
C SER A 13 -5.60 21.25 -3.67
N GLN A 14 -6.91 21.42 -3.65
CA GLN A 14 -7.58 22.67 -4.02
C GLN A 14 -7.16 23.85 -3.14
N THR A 15 -7.03 25.02 -3.77
CA THR A 15 -6.74 26.29 -3.11
C THR A 15 -8.01 26.92 -2.53
N LEU A 16 -7.83 27.85 -1.58
CA LEU A 16 -8.95 28.62 -1.01
C LEU A 16 -9.73 29.39 -2.08
N ALA A 17 -9.02 29.92 -3.09
CA ALA A 17 -9.62 30.66 -4.21
C ALA A 17 -10.50 29.77 -5.10
N GLU A 18 -10.05 28.55 -5.39
CA GLU A 18 -10.82 27.58 -6.19
C GLU A 18 -12.06 27.12 -5.44
N LEU A 19 -11.91 26.77 -4.16
CA LEU A 19 -13.02 26.40 -3.29
C LEU A 19 -14.04 27.55 -3.16
N GLY A 20 -13.58 28.79 -3.02
CA GLY A 20 -14.44 29.98 -2.96
C GLY A 20 -15.23 30.19 -4.24
N LYS A 21 -14.61 29.98 -5.41
CA LYS A 21 -15.29 30.05 -6.71
C LYS A 21 -16.36 28.97 -6.87
N ILE A 22 -16.05 27.72 -6.50
CA ILE A 22 -16.99 26.59 -6.61
C ILE A 22 -18.19 26.79 -5.67
N LEU A 23 -17.93 27.17 -4.42
CA LEU A 23 -18.94 27.36 -3.38
C LEU A 23 -19.62 28.74 -3.43
N GLN A 24 -19.20 29.62 -4.34
CA GLN A 24 -19.67 31.01 -4.48
C GLN A 24 -19.60 31.82 -3.17
N VAL A 25 -18.53 31.62 -2.39
CA VAL A 25 -18.28 32.33 -1.13
C VAL A 25 -16.88 32.94 -1.12
N ASP A 26 -16.66 33.91 -0.25
CA ASP A 26 -15.34 34.51 -0.09
C ASP A 26 -14.33 33.52 0.54
N GLU A 27 -13.05 33.69 0.22
CA GLU A 27 -11.96 32.82 0.69
C GLU A 27 -11.83 32.80 2.22
N SER A 28 -12.18 33.90 2.91
CA SER A 28 -12.13 33.97 4.37
C SER A 28 -13.21 33.11 5.00
N THR A 29 -14.39 33.01 4.38
CA THR A 29 -15.47 32.10 4.78
C THR A 29 -15.07 30.65 4.56
N VAL A 30 -14.44 30.31 3.42
CA VAL A 30 -13.87 28.97 3.20
C VAL A 30 -12.85 28.62 4.27
N SER A 31 -11.93 29.53 4.59
CA SER A 31 -10.90 29.32 5.62
C SER A 31 -11.50 29.04 7.01
N LYS A 32 -12.56 29.78 7.40
CA LYS A 32 -13.28 29.54 8.66
C LYS A 32 -13.97 28.17 8.67
N ARG A 33 -14.62 27.78 7.57
CA ARG A 33 -15.28 26.48 7.41
C ARG A 33 -14.27 25.33 7.53
N LEU A 34 -13.12 25.43 6.86
CA LEU A 34 -12.02 24.46 6.96
C LEU A 34 -11.48 24.31 8.39
N LYS A 35 -11.30 25.43 9.11
CA LYS A 35 -10.90 25.40 10.53
C LYS A 35 -11.95 24.73 11.40
N GLY A 36 -13.24 25.01 11.17
CA GLY A 36 -14.35 24.35 11.87
C GLY A 36 -14.40 22.84 11.64
N LEU A 37 -13.94 22.38 10.47
CA LEU A 37 -13.78 20.97 10.13
C LEU A 37 -12.48 20.34 10.69
N GLY A 38 -11.61 21.13 11.33
CA GLY A 38 -10.30 20.67 11.77
C GLY A 38 -9.33 20.36 10.62
N MET A 39 -9.52 20.93 9.44
CA MET A 39 -8.63 20.72 8.29
C MET A 39 -7.35 21.57 8.40
N ILE A 40 -6.22 20.98 8.06
CA ILE A 40 -4.91 21.64 7.98
C ILE A 40 -4.28 21.42 6.62
N GLN A 41 -3.45 22.36 6.16
CA GLN A 41 -2.72 22.19 4.91
C GLN A 41 -1.33 21.59 5.18
N LYS A 42 -1.00 20.51 4.47
CA LYS A 42 0.30 19.83 4.51
C LYS A 42 0.75 19.50 3.10
N GLN A 43 1.90 20.03 2.67
CA GLN A 43 2.46 19.79 1.34
C GLN A 43 1.44 20.02 0.20
N GLY A 44 0.69 21.13 0.28
CA GLY A 44 -0.33 21.47 -0.71
C GLY A 44 -1.67 20.75 -0.56
N HIS A 45 -1.81 19.78 0.35
CA HIS A 45 -3.03 19.01 0.55
C HIS A 45 -3.76 19.41 1.84
N TRP A 46 -5.08 19.49 1.79
CA TRP A 46 -5.95 19.58 2.96
C TRP A 46 -6.14 18.21 3.59
N VAL A 47 -5.73 18.08 4.84
CA VAL A 47 -5.86 16.85 5.62
C VAL A 47 -6.57 17.14 6.94
N PRO A 48 -7.44 16.24 7.41
CA PRO A 48 -8.00 16.32 8.75
C PRO A 48 -6.89 16.30 9.80
N TYR A 49 -6.95 17.18 10.81
CA TYR A 49 -6.04 17.14 11.96
C TYR A 49 -6.26 15.84 12.75
N GLU A 50 -7.54 15.50 12.99
CA GLU A 50 -7.95 14.20 13.52
C GLU A 50 -8.34 13.29 12.35
N LEU A 51 -7.73 12.11 12.28
CA LEU A 51 -7.98 11.18 11.18
C LEU A 51 -9.45 10.72 11.17
N LYS A 52 -10.13 10.87 10.04
CA LYS A 52 -11.46 10.28 9.83
C LYS A 52 -11.33 8.74 9.89
N PRO A 53 -12.41 7.99 10.23
CA PRO A 53 -12.37 6.53 10.29
C PRO A 53 -11.80 5.87 9.01
N ARG A 54 -12.15 6.41 7.84
CA ARG A 54 -11.62 5.98 6.53
C ARG A 54 -10.11 6.15 6.41
N ASP A 55 -9.56 7.26 6.91
CA ASP A 55 -8.12 7.53 6.87
C ASP A 55 -7.35 6.66 7.85
N VAL A 56 -7.94 6.38 9.02
CA VAL A 56 -7.42 5.41 9.99
C VAL A 56 -7.31 4.03 9.35
N GLU A 57 -8.37 3.57 8.68
CA GLU A 57 -8.40 2.28 7.99
C GLU A 57 -7.38 2.22 6.84
N ARG A 58 -7.29 3.26 6.00
CA ARG A 58 -6.29 3.34 4.92
C ARG A 58 -4.87 3.30 5.47
N ARG A 59 -4.61 4.02 6.56
CA ARG A 59 -3.31 4.03 7.24
C ARG A 59 -3.00 2.64 7.80
N PHE A 60 -3.95 1.99 8.47
CA PHE A 60 -3.81 0.63 8.99
C PHE A 60 -3.47 -0.34 7.85
N GLY A 61 -4.26 -0.37 6.78
CA GLY A 61 -4.03 -1.28 5.64
C GLY A 61 -2.68 -1.04 4.95
N THR A 62 -2.26 0.23 4.82
CA THR A 62 -0.94 0.57 4.24
C THR A 62 0.19 0.10 5.16
N CYS A 63 0.11 0.39 6.45
CA CYS A 63 1.09 -0.05 7.44
C CYS A 63 1.15 -1.58 7.53
N GLU A 64 0.00 -2.27 7.49
CA GLU A 64 -0.07 -3.72 7.46
C GLU A 64 0.59 -4.27 6.19
N LEU A 65 0.28 -3.75 5.00
CA LEU A 65 0.90 -4.18 3.75
C LEU A 65 2.42 -3.96 3.75
N LEU A 66 2.88 -2.80 4.25
CA LEU A 66 4.31 -2.50 4.40
C LEU A 66 4.98 -3.42 5.41
N LEU A 67 4.34 -3.70 6.54
CA LEU A 67 4.83 -4.64 7.54
C LEU A 67 4.88 -6.07 6.97
N GLN A 68 3.88 -6.50 6.21
CA GLN A 68 3.88 -7.77 5.50
C GLN A 68 4.98 -7.81 4.44
N ARG A 69 5.26 -6.70 3.74
CA ARG A 69 6.38 -6.60 2.79
C ARG A 69 7.73 -6.67 3.50
N GLN A 70 7.88 -6.00 4.64
CA GLN A 70 9.09 -6.07 5.48
C GLN A 70 9.30 -7.47 6.06
N LYS A 71 8.23 -8.13 6.52
CA LYS A 71 8.28 -9.54 6.97
C LYS A 71 8.61 -10.47 5.81
N ARG A 72 8.16 -10.14 4.59
CA ARG A 72 8.59 -10.73 3.32
C ARG A 72 9.93 -10.18 2.83
N LYS A 73 10.81 -9.70 3.71
CA LYS A 73 12.24 -9.56 3.41
C LYS A 73 12.66 -10.86 2.72
N GLY A 74 12.97 -10.74 1.43
CA GLY A 74 13.24 -11.88 0.58
C GLY A 74 14.36 -12.72 1.16
N PHE A 75 14.36 -14.00 0.81
CA PHE A 75 15.39 -14.98 1.16
C PHE A 75 16.84 -14.47 0.95
N LEU A 76 17.03 -13.51 0.06
CA LEU A 76 18.31 -12.87 -0.28
C LEU A 76 18.42 -11.39 0.16
N ALA A 77 17.36 -10.78 0.68
CA ALA A 77 17.23 -9.32 0.78
C ALA A 77 18.21 -8.66 1.77
N ASP A 78 18.72 -9.40 2.75
CA ASP A 78 19.69 -8.91 3.73
C ASP A 78 21.11 -9.47 3.53
N ARG A 79 21.37 -10.18 2.42
CA ARG A 79 22.67 -10.81 2.15
C ARG A 79 23.39 -10.15 0.99
N ARG A 80 24.67 -9.83 1.19
CA ARG A 80 25.60 -9.42 0.14
C ARG A 80 26.62 -10.53 -0.03
N PHE A 81 26.84 -10.94 -1.27
CA PHE A 81 27.90 -11.89 -1.64
C PHE A 81 29.02 -11.10 -2.32
N HIS A 82 30.26 -11.45 -2.01
CA HIS A 82 31.45 -10.81 -2.55
C HIS A 82 32.04 -11.62 -3.71
N SER A 83 31.54 -12.84 -3.96
CA SER A 83 31.87 -13.65 -5.12
C SER A 83 30.74 -14.60 -5.53
N TYR A 84 30.84 -15.17 -6.74
CA TYR A 84 29.92 -16.19 -7.23
C TYR A 84 30.02 -17.48 -6.41
N GLU A 85 31.23 -17.89 -6.03
CA GLU A 85 31.47 -19.09 -5.23
C GLU A 85 30.83 -18.99 -3.84
N GLU A 86 30.83 -17.79 -3.26
CA GLU A 86 30.16 -17.53 -1.98
C GLU A 86 28.64 -17.69 -2.11
N ALA A 87 28.05 -17.14 -3.18
CA ALA A 87 26.64 -17.30 -3.47
C ALA A 87 26.27 -18.77 -3.74
N GLN A 88 27.07 -19.47 -4.53
CA GLN A 88 26.85 -20.87 -4.86
C GLN A 88 26.88 -21.76 -3.61
N LYS A 89 27.95 -21.67 -2.81
CA LYS A 89 28.07 -22.46 -1.55
C LYS A 89 26.90 -22.21 -0.61
N TRP A 90 26.44 -20.96 -0.54
CA TRP A 90 25.33 -20.62 0.32
C TRP A 90 24.00 -21.20 -0.19
N ILE A 91 23.74 -21.13 -1.50
CA ILE A 91 22.57 -21.76 -2.13
C ILE A 91 22.60 -23.27 -1.89
N ASP A 92 23.74 -23.92 -2.11
CA ASP A 92 23.91 -25.36 -1.90
C ASP A 92 23.62 -25.75 -0.45
N SER A 93 24.17 -25.00 0.51
CA SER A 93 23.91 -25.20 1.94
C SER A 93 22.43 -25.01 2.28
N TRP A 94 21.78 -24.00 1.70
CA TRP A 94 20.36 -23.78 1.93
C TRP A 94 19.48 -24.88 1.33
N ILE A 95 19.76 -25.35 0.12
CA ILE A 95 19.04 -26.48 -0.48
C ILE A 95 19.22 -27.72 0.39
N ALA A 96 20.45 -28.00 0.85
CA ALA A 96 20.73 -29.11 1.75
C ALA A 96 20.04 -28.98 3.13
N SER A 97 19.70 -27.75 3.56
CA SER A 97 18.94 -27.52 4.79
C SER A 97 17.44 -27.83 4.68
N LYS A 98 16.91 -28.07 3.48
CA LYS A 98 15.48 -28.38 3.26
C LYS A 98 15.22 -29.86 3.39
N ASP A 99 14.16 -30.19 4.12
CA ASP A 99 13.70 -31.55 4.28
C ASP A 99 12.80 -32.00 3.11
N MET A 100 12.58 -33.30 2.96
CA MET A 100 11.78 -33.87 1.87
C MET A 100 10.34 -33.34 1.82
N SER A 101 9.75 -32.96 2.96
CA SER A 101 8.39 -32.42 3.00
C SER A 101 8.32 -31.05 2.34
N PHE A 102 9.39 -30.25 2.38
CA PHE A 102 9.46 -28.95 1.70
C PHE A 102 9.26 -29.10 0.18
N PHE A 103 10.00 -30.02 -0.44
CA PHE A 103 9.89 -30.29 -1.88
C PHE A 103 8.58 -30.96 -2.23
N ARG A 104 8.15 -31.94 -1.43
CA ARG A 104 6.88 -32.65 -1.60
C ARG A 104 5.70 -31.68 -1.61
N ARG A 105 5.64 -30.73 -0.67
CA ARG A 105 4.59 -29.69 -0.64
C ARG A 105 4.56 -28.88 -1.93
N GLY A 106 5.73 -28.48 -2.45
CA GLY A 106 5.83 -27.72 -3.70
C GLY A 106 5.29 -28.47 -4.92
N ILE A 107 5.44 -29.80 -4.96
CA ILE A 107 4.90 -30.64 -6.02
C ILE A 107 3.38 -30.82 -5.86
N HIS A 108 2.89 -31.03 -4.64
CA HIS A 108 1.45 -31.25 -4.39
C HIS A 108 0.56 -30.06 -4.72
N VAL A 109 1.10 -28.83 -4.75
CA VAL A 109 0.33 -27.63 -5.15
C VAL A 109 0.25 -27.42 -6.66
N LEU A 110 0.92 -28.26 -7.47
CA LEU A 110 0.90 -28.13 -8.93
C LEU A 110 -0.50 -28.33 -9.54
N PRO A 111 -1.32 -29.31 -9.12
CA PRO A 111 -2.69 -29.45 -9.63
C PRO A 111 -3.53 -28.19 -9.42
N GLU A 112 -3.49 -27.59 -8.23
CA GLU A 112 -4.19 -26.33 -7.92
C GLU A 112 -3.69 -25.17 -8.79
N ARG A 113 -2.38 -25.11 -9.07
CA ARG A 113 -1.82 -24.10 -9.98
C ARG A 113 -2.30 -24.32 -11.42
N TRP A 114 -2.31 -25.56 -11.90
CA TRP A 114 -2.79 -25.85 -13.26
C TRP A 114 -4.27 -25.55 -13.41
N GLU A 115 -5.09 -25.88 -12.40
CA GLU A 115 -6.50 -25.51 -12.37
C GLU A 115 -6.68 -23.99 -12.48
N LYS A 116 -5.91 -23.21 -11.71
CA LYS A 116 -5.91 -21.74 -11.84
C LYS A 116 -5.50 -21.26 -13.22
N VAL A 117 -4.51 -21.88 -13.89
CA VAL A 117 -4.14 -21.54 -15.28
C VAL A 117 -5.35 -21.74 -16.20
N VAL A 118 -6.01 -22.90 -16.10
CA VAL A 118 -7.15 -23.26 -16.94
C VAL A 118 -8.34 -22.33 -16.69
N SER A 119 -8.68 -22.07 -15.43
CA SER A 119 -9.76 -21.15 -15.06
C SER A 119 -9.47 -19.69 -15.42
N SER A 120 -8.20 -19.34 -15.61
CA SER A 120 -7.77 -17.99 -16.00
C SER A 120 -7.51 -17.87 -17.51
N ASP A 121 -7.87 -18.86 -18.32
CA ASP A 121 -7.60 -18.88 -19.76
C ASP A 121 -6.13 -18.59 -20.11
N GLY A 122 -5.22 -19.18 -19.33
CA GLY A 122 -3.77 -19.01 -19.51
C GLY A 122 -3.19 -17.70 -18.97
N GLN A 123 -4.00 -16.81 -18.38
CA GLN A 123 -3.49 -15.58 -17.77
C GLN A 123 -2.70 -15.86 -16.47
N TYR A 124 -1.75 -14.97 -16.17
CA TYR A 124 -1.01 -15.02 -14.92
C TYR A 124 -1.93 -14.78 -13.71
N PHE A 125 -1.76 -15.61 -12.68
CA PHE A 125 -2.45 -15.45 -11.40
C PHE A 125 -1.44 -15.38 -10.25
N LYS A 126 -1.87 -14.79 -9.13
CA LYS A 126 -1.10 -14.69 -7.89
C LYS A 126 -1.37 -15.86 -6.95
#